data_AF-A0A822FHB8-F1
#
_entry.id   AF-A0A822FHB8-F1
#
_cell.length_a   1.000
_cell.length_b   1.000
_cell.length_c   1.000
_cell.angle_alpha   90.00
_cell.angle_beta   90.00
_cell.angle_gamma   90.00
#
_symmetry.space_group_name_H-M   'P 1'
#
loop_
_entity.id
_entity.type
_entity.pdbx_description
1 polymer ?
#
loop_
_entity_poly.entity_id
_entity_poly.type
_entity_poly.pdbx_seq_one_letter_code
_entity_poly.pdbx_strand_id
1 'polypeptide(L)'
;TISIKAAAYFLTPKITGSETHVYQPGWTLAGAGLKTVDELEKPQSECIPQNTTWIQSYANQVEPEKNLVQLDNGRKITYDYLIVAAGIEINFNRIKGAIDALDNDPQHV
;
A
#
# COMPACT_ATOMS: atom_id res chain seq x y z
N THR A 1 -10.66 13.85 -24.47
CA THR A 1 -9.65 13.40 -23.49
C THR A 1 -10.36 12.94 -22.24
N ILE A 2 -10.33 11.64 -21.93
CA ILE A 2 -10.85 11.12 -20.65
C ILE A 2 -9.77 11.45 -19.62
N SER A 3 -9.91 12.59 -18.93
CA SER A 3 -9.08 12.86 -17.76
C SER A 3 -9.56 11.94 -16.65
N ILE A 4 -8.80 10.88 -16.36
CA ILE A 4 -8.93 10.16 -15.10
C ILE A 4 -8.48 11.15 -14.02
N LYS A 5 -9.44 11.88 -13.42
CA LYS A 5 -9.15 12.93 -12.42
C LYS A 5 -8.73 12.38 -11.06
N ALA A 6 -8.79 11.06 -10.86
CA ALA A 6 -8.29 10.42 -9.64
C ALA A 6 -7.93 8.96 -9.89
N ALA A 7 -6.70 8.70 -10.37
CA ALA A 7 -5.99 7.49 -9.97
C ALA A 7 -5.21 7.85 -8.70
N ALA A 8 -5.93 7.98 -7.58
CA ALA A 8 -5.29 8.23 -6.31
C ALA A 8 -4.77 6.89 -5.79
N TYR A 9 -3.45 6.70 -5.88
CA TYR A 9 -2.77 5.62 -5.19
C TYR A 9 -2.77 5.95 -3.70
N PHE A 10 -3.77 5.42 -3.02
CA PHE A 10 -3.82 5.47 -1.57
C PHE A 10 -2.94 4.37 -1.01
N LEU A 11 -2.21 4.73 0.04
CA LEU A 11 -1.33 3.83 0.74
C LEU A 11 -2.14 2.76 1.47
N THR A 12 -1.60 1.55 1.53
CA THR A 12 -2.18 0.41 2.25
C THR A 12 -1.32 0.10 3.46
N PRO A 13 -1.88 -0.37 4.58
CA PRO A 13 -1.09 -0.50 5.80
C PRO A 13 -0.03 -1.62 5.69
N LYS A 14 1.19 -1.23 6.07
CA LYS A 14 2.27 -2.06 6.65
C LYS A 14 3.14 -2.95 5.77
N ILE A 15 2.83 -3.15 4.47
CA ILE A 15 3.69 -3.99 3.59
C ILE A 15 4.35 -3.21 2.46
N THR A 16 3.75 -2.10 2.05
CA THR A 16 4.38 -1.09 1.20
C THR A 16 4.25 0.23 1.94
N GLY A 17 5.32 0.66 2.62
CA GLY A 17 5.38 2.00 3.21
C GLY A 17 5.16 3.07 2.15
N SER A 18 4.89 4.30 2.58
CA SER A 18 4.54 5.41 1.68
C SER A 18 5.54 5.73 0.57
N GLU A 19 6.76 5.21 0.66
CA GLU A 19 7.89 5.54 -0.20
C GLU A 19 8.42 4.34 -0.99
N THR A 20 8.00 3.11 -0.66
CA THR A 20 8.56 1.88 -1.23
C THR A 20 7.49 0.97 -1.81
N HIS A 21 7.67 0.58 -3.06
CA HIS A 21 6.91 -0.45 -3.75
C HIS A 21 7.62 -1.81 -3.64
N VAL A 22 6.91 -2.86 -3.24
CA VAL A 22 7.48 -4.19 -3.04
C VAL A 22 6.85 -5.20 -4.01
N TYR A 23 7.68 -5.93 -4.75
CA TYR A 23 7.25 -7.05 -5.57
C TYR A 23 7.06 -8.32 -4.71
N GLN A 24 5.93 -8.40 -4.02
CA GLN A 24 5.60 -9.48 -3.08
C GLN A 24 5.73 -10.91 -3.64
N PRO A 25 5.44 -11.21 -4.93
CA PRO A 25 5.66 -12.58 -5.45
C PRO A 25 7.13 -13.06 -5.33
N GLY A 26 8.09 -12.13 -5.27
CA GLY A 26 9.50 -12.46 -5.07
C GLY A 26 9.84 -12.91 -3.64
N TRP A 27 8.98 -12.67 -2.65
CA TRP A 27 9.26 -13.03 -1.26
C TRP A 27 9.43 -14.53 -1.02
N THR A 28 8.82 -15.38 -1.85
CA THR A 28 9.08 -16.82 -1.78
C THR A 28 10.54 -17.15 -2.08
N LEU A 29 11.19 -16.40 -2.98
CA LEU A 29 12.62 -16.55 -3.27
C LEU A 29 13.48 -15.99 -2.15
N ALA A 30 13.06 -14.88 -1.54
CA ALA A 30 13.74 -14.31 -0.38
C ALA A 30 13.71 -15.28 0.82
N GLY A 31 12.54 -15.87 1.12
CA GLY A 31 12.40 -16.89 2.15
C GLY A 31 13.20 -18.17 1.88
N ALA A 32 13.54 -18.44 0.62
CA ALA A 32 14.44 -19.54 0.23
C ALA A 32 15.94 -19.15 0.23
N GLY A 33 16.28 -17.91 0.57
CA GLY A 33 17.66 -17.40 0.55
C GLY A 33 18.23 -17.17 -0.86
N LEU A 34 17.39 -17.16 -1.90
CA LEU A 34 17.79 -16.99 -3.29
C LEU A 34 17.81 -15.53 -3.77
N LYS A 35 17.17 -14.64 -3.00
CA LYS A 35 17.11 -13.19 -3.23
C LYS A 35 17.11 -12.46 -1.88
N THR A 36 17.45 -11.18 -1.88
CA THR A 36 17.24 -10.30 -0.74
C THR A 36 15.90 -9.56 -0.85
N VAL A 37 15.42 -9.00 0.27
CA VAL A 37 14.21 -8.15 0.27
C VAL A 37 14.47 -6.88 -0.55
N ASP A 38 15.62 -6.23 -0.36
CA ASP A 38 16.02 -5.01 -1.07
C ASP A 38 15.97 -5.16 -2.61
N GLU A 39 16.34 -6.33 -3.14
CA GLU A 39 16.24 -6.63 -4.59
C GLU A 39 14.81 -6.60 -5.13
N LEU A 40 13.81 -6.70 -4.25
CA LEU A 40 12.39 -6.74 -4.57
C LEU A 40 11.69 -5.40 -4.31
N GLU A 41 12.41 -4.41 -3.82
CA GLU A 41 11.91 -3.09 -3.49
C GLU A 41 12.30 -2.05 -4.54
N LYS A 42 11.44 -1.05 -4.73
CA LYS A 42 11.70 0.14 -5.55
C LYS A 42 11.11 1.37 -4.89
N PRO A 43 11.67 2.57 -5.11
CA PRO A 43 10.99 3.80 -4.74
C PRO A 43 9.60 3.85 -5.42
N GLN A 44 8.56 4.10 -4.64
CA GLN A 44 7.18 4.18 -5.15
C GLN A 44 7.04 5.24 -6.24
N SER A 45 7.81 6.34 -6.14
CA SER A 45 7.89 7.41 -7.13
C SER A 45 8.29 6.92 -8.53
N GLU A 46 9.15 5.91 -8.63
CA GLU A 46 9.57 5.33 -9.91
C GLU A 46 8.49 4.45 -10.54
N CYS A 47 7.51 4.00 -9.75
CA CYS A 47 6.39 3.18 -10.21
C CYS A 47 5.16 4.00 -10.63
N ILE A 48 5.13 5.31 -10.32
CA ILE A 48 3.99 6.16 -10.69
C ILE A 48 4.08 6.55 -12.18
N PRO A 49 3.01 6.35 -12.98
CA PRO A 49 2.98 6.75 -14.37
C PRO A 49 3.18 8.26 -14.57
N GLN A 50 3.78 8.63 -15.70
CA GLN A 50 3.87 10.03 -16.12
C GLN A 50 2.47 10.66 -16.21
N ASN A 51 2.36 11.94 -15.80
CA ASN A 51 1.12 12.72 -15.78
C ASN A 51 0.05 12.25 -14.78
N THR A 52 0.43 11.48 -13.75
CA THR A 52 -0.46 11.14 -12.63
C THR A 52 -0.06 11.94 -11.39
N THR A 53 -1.05 12.47 -10.66
CA THR A 53 -0.80 13.12 -9.38
C THR A 53 -0.66 12.06 -8.29
N TRP A 54 0.53 11.92 -7.73
CA TRP A 54 0.75 11.07 -6.56
C TRP A 54 0.37 11.82 -5.29
N ILE A 55 -0.58 11.26 -4.53
CA ILE A 55 -1.06 11.83 -3.27
C ILE A 55 -0.56 10.93 -2.14
N GLN A 56 0.49 11.37 -1.45
CA GLN A 56 1.11 10.63 -0.34
C GLN A 56 0.27 10.80 0.94
N SER A 57 -0.90 10.19 0.97
CA SER A 57 -1.85 10.19 2.08
C SER A 57 -2.62 8.87 2.07
N TYR A 58 -3.07 8.42 3.24
CA TYR A 58 -3.97 7.27 3.30
C TYR A 58 -5.41 7.73 3.02
N ALA A 59 -6.15 6.95 2.22
CA ALA A 59 -7.59 7.10 2.17
C ALA A 59 -8.17 6.59 3.49
N ASN A 60 -8.86 7.45 4.22
CA ASN A 60 -9.45 7.13 5.51
C ASN A 60 -10.91 6.69 5.36
N GLN A 61 -11.68 7.36 4.49
CA GLN A 61 -13.09 7.04 4.27
C GLN A 61 -13.51 7.32 2.84
N VAL A 62 -14.29 6.42 2.26
CA VAL A 62 -14.97 6.63 0.98
C VAL A 62 -16.44 6.95 1.26
N GLU A 63 -16.96 8.01 0.64
CA GLU A 63 -18.37 8.43 0.66
C GLU A 63 -18.94 8.35 -0.77
N PRO A 64 -19.42 7.16 -1.21
CA PRO A 64 -19.83 6.94 -2.60
C PRO A 64 -20.97 7.85 -3.05
N GLU A 65 -21.95 8.09 -2.17
CA GLU A 65 -23.11 8.95 -2.44
C GLU A 65 -22.73 10.42 -2.74
N LYS A 66 -21.54 10.84 -2.35
CA LYS A 66 -21.02 12.20 -2.56
C LYS A 66 -19.88 12.23 -3.58
N ASN A 67 -19.54 11.07 -4.16
CA ASN A 67 -18.35 10.87 -4.98
C ASN A 67 -17.08 11.45 -4.32
N LEU A 68 -16.84 11.13 -3.05
CA LEU A 68 -15.82 11.77 -2.22
C LEU A 68 -14.97 10.75 -1.46
N VAL A 69 -13.67 11.01 -1.36
CA VAL A 69 -12.73 10.32 -0.48
C VAL A 69 -12.18 11.30 0.54
N GLN A 70 -12.28 10.97 1.82
CA GLN A 70 -11.60 11.66 2.91
C GLN A 70 -10.24 11.02 3.16
N LEU A 71 -9.21 11.84 3.28
CA LEU A 71 -7.86 11.40 3.61
C LEU A 71 -7.62 11.47 5.11
N ASP A 72 -6.63 10.72 5.59
CA ASP A 72 -6.15 10.74 6.97
C ASP A 72 -5.68 12.12 7.45
N ASN A 73 -5.16 12.96 6.55
CA ASN A 73 -4.78 14.35 6.84
C ASN A 73 -5.96 15.35 6.80
N GLY A 74 -7.20 14.86 6.71
CA GLY A 74 -8.41 15.69 6.71
C GLY A 74 -8.77 16.34 5.37
N ARG A 75 -7.93 16.19 4.32
CA ARG A 75 -8.27 16.63 2.97
C ARG A 75 -9.41 15.79 2.38
N LYS A 76 -10.16 16.39 1.46
CA LYS A 76 -11.25 15.72 0.73
C LYS A 76 -10.98 15.79 -0.77
N ILE A 77 -11.19 14.67 -1.46
CA ILE A 77 -11.01 14.53 -2.91
C ILE A 77 -12.33 14.08 -3.51
N THR A 78 -12.85 14.79 -4.49
CA THR A 78 -14.00 14.36 -5.28
C THR A 78 -13.56 13.64 -6.55
N TYR A 79 -14.38 12.74 -7.06
CA TYR A 79 -14.08 11.97 -8.26
C TYR A 79 -15.29 11.87 -9.21
N ASP A 80 -15.05 11.64 -10.49
CA ASP A 80 -16.08 11.20 -11.44
C ASP A 80 -16.18 9.67 -11.45
N TYR A 81 -15.03 8.99 -11.29
CA TYR A 81 -14.89 7.55 -11.19
C TYR A 81 -13.84 7.21 -10.12
N LEU A 82 -14.09 6.17 -9.33
CA LEU A 82 -13.17 5.67 -8.30
C LEU A 82 -12.74 4.24 -8.62
N ILE A 83 -11.43 4.02 -8.72
CA ILE A 83 -10.84 2.68 -8.78
C ILE A 83 -10.27 2.37 -7.39
N VAL A 84 -10.71 1.27 -6.78
CA VAL A 84 -10.23 0.83 -5.47
C VAL A 84 -9.25 -0.33 -5.65
N ALA A 85 -8.00 -0.13 -5.25
CA ALA A 85 -6.92 -1.11 -5.35
C ALA A 85 -6.13 -1.23 -4.03
N ALA A 86 -6.85 -1.31 -2.90
CA ALA A 86 -6.27 -1.27 -1.55
C ALA A 86 -5.61 -2.58 -1.07
N GLY A 87 -5.46 -3.58 -1.95
CA GLY A 87 -4.84 -4.86 -1.59
C GLY A 87 -5.61 -5.60 -0.48
N ILE A 88 -4.86 -6.30 0.38
CA ILE A 88 -5.37 -7.09 1.50
C ILE A 88 -4.62 -6.73 2.79
N GLU A 89 -5.31 -6.74 3.92
CA GLU A 89 -4.72 -6.58 5.24
C GLU A 89 -4.32 -7.95 5.82
N ILE A 90 -3.06 -8.11 6.20
CA ILE A 90 -2.60 -9.29 6.93
C ILE A 90 -2.81 -9.08 8.42
N ASN A 91 -3.71 -9.88 9.01
CA ASN A 91 -4.10 -9.72 10.41
C ASN A 91 -3.58 -10.87 11.29
N PHE A 92 -2.30 -10.79 11.66
CA PHE A 92 -1.65 -11.75 12.56
C PHE A 92 -2.25 -11.75 13.99
N ASN A 93 -2.88 -10.65 14.42
CA ASN A 93 -3.53 -10.57 15.74
C ASN A 93 -4.66 -11.61 15.91
N ARG A 94 -5.22 -12.13 14.80
CA ARG A 94 -6.25 -13.17 14.84
C ARG A 94 -5.72 -14.55 15.22
N ILE A 95 -4.40 -14.73 15.25
CA ILE A 95 -3.75 -15.99 15.64
C ILE A 95 -3.08 -15.75 17.00
N LYS A 96 -3.59 -16.45 18.03
CA LYS A 96 -3.07 -16.35 19.40
C LYS A 96 -1.56 -16.65 19.41
N GLY A 97 -0.77 -15.71 19.93
CA GLY A 97 0.69 -15.83 20.05
C GLY A 97 1.48 -15.58 18.75
N ALA A 98 0.84 -15.29 17.62
CA ALA A 98 1.56 -15.06 16.37
C ALA A 98 2.36 -13.75 16.37
N ILE A 99 1.81 -12.68 16.96
CA ILE A 99 2.52 -11.40 17.09
C ILE A 99 3.75 -11.58 17.99
N ASP A 100 3.55 -12.18 19.18
CA ASP A 100 4.67 -12.45 20.11
C ASP A 100 5.76 -13.29 19.45
N ALA A 101 5.39 -14.27 18.62
CA ALA A 101 6.36 -15.10 17.90
C ALA A 101 7.15 -14.30 16.84
N LEU A 102 6.49 -13.39 16.11
CA LEU A 102 7.15 -12.54 15.12
C LEU A 102 8.09 -11.51 15.78
N ASP A 103 7.63 -10.88 16.87
CA ASP A 103 8.40 -9.84 17.56
C ASP A 103 9.66 -10.40 18.27
N ASN A 104 9.66 -11.71 18.58
CA ASN A 104 10.77 -12.39 19.26
C ASN A 104 11.50 -13.41 18.37
N ASP A 105 11.31 -13.36 17.04
CA ASP A 105 11.98 -14.28 16.14
C ASP A 105 13.50 -13.95 16.10
N PRO A 106 14.40 -14.89 16.48
CA PRO A 106 15.84 -14.66 16.48
C PRO A 106 16.44 -14.45 15.07
N GLN A 107 15.68 -14.70 14.01
CA GLN A 107 16.05 -14.39 12.63
C GLN A 107 15.53 -13.02 12.17
N HIS A 108 14.74 -12.33 12.99
CA HIS A 108 14.29 -10.96 12.78
C HIS A 108 15.40 -9.99 13.22
N VAL A 109 16.45 -9.88 12.40
CA VAL A 109 17.59 -8.96 12.58
C VAL A 109 17.58 -7.91 11.48
#